data_AF-A0AAU2YRX9-F1
#
_entry.id   AF-A0AAU2YRX9-F1
#
_cell.length_a   1.000
_cell.length_b   1.000
_cell.length_c   1.000
_cell.angle_alpha   90.00
_cell.angle_beta   90.00
_cell.angle_gamma   90.00
#
_symmetry.space_group_name_H-M   'P 1'
#
loop_
_entity.id
_entity.type
_entity.pdbx_description
1 polymer ?
#
loop_
_entity_poly.entity_id
_entity_poly.type
_entity_poly.pdbx_seq_one_letter_code
_entity_poly.pdbx_strand_id
1 'polypeptide(L)'
;MRVDNRLADGVPMRPLACDRCAAQVLVRKSSRQQTSVQWNSGATALCAEREGAGPAFEGCGSLRDTIREATLRGTIELADGGGGETGGPGRQLM
;
A
#
# COMPACT_ATOMS: atom_id res chain seq x y z
N MET A 1 -2.66 15.91 -23.40
CA MET A 1 -2.54 15.54 -21.97
C MET A 1 -3.03 14.10 -21.84
N ARG A 2 -2.13 13.16 -21.54
CA ARG A 2 -2.53 11.78 -21.15
C ARG A 2 -3.04 11.87 -19.72
N VAL A 3 -4.30 11.50 -19.49
CA VAL A 3 -4.77 11.27 -18.12
C VAL A 3 -4.26 9.89 -17.74
N ASP A 4 -3.32 9.83 -16.80
CA ASP A 4 -2.70 8.58 -16.35
C ASP A 4 -3.68 7.81 -15.46
N ASN A 5 -4.67 7.16 -16.08
CA ASN A 5 -5.67 6.30 -15.44
C ASN A 5 -5.10 4.96 -14.93
N ARG A 6 -3.77 4.78 -14.92
CA ARG A 6 -3.13 3.52 -14.52
C ARG A 6 -3.20 3.23 -13.02
N LEU A 7 -3.60 4.21 -12.21
CA LEU A 7 -3.76 4.04 -10.77
C LEU A 7 -5.19 3.60 -10.37
N ALA A 8 -6.16 3.74 -11.28
CA ALA A 8 -7.58 3.54 -10.97
C ALA A 8 -7.99 2.07 -10.87
N ASP A 9 -7.25 1.16 -11.52
CA ASP A 9 -7.43 -0.29 -11.42
C ASP A 9 -6.40 -0.91 -10.45
N GLY A 10 -6.22 -0.25 -9.31
CA GLY A 10 -5.21 -0.60 -8.32
C GLY A 10 -5.82 -1.30 -7.13
N VAL A 11 -5.18 -2.39 -6.64
CA VAL A 11 -5.51 -3.05 -5.37
C VAL A 11 -5.87 -2.01 -4.30
N PRO A 12 -7.03 -2.13 -3.64
CA PRO A 12 -7.48 -1.15 -2.67
C PRO A 12 -6.49 -1.04 -1.51
N MET A 13 -6.32 0.18 -0.97
CA MET A 13 -5.53 0.35 0.25
C MET A 13 -6.24 -0.36 1.39
N ARG A 14 -5.57 -1.28 2.05
CA ARG A 14 -6.12 -2.05 3.16
C ARG A 14 -5.69 -1.39 4.48
N PRO A 15 -6.61 -1.20 5.44
CA PRO A 15 -6.25 -0.74 6.76
C PRO A 15 -5.41 -1.81 7.47
N LEU A 16 -4.28 -1.39 8.03
CA LEU A 16 -3.39 -2.22 8.81
C LEU A 16 -3.03 -1.49 10.10
N ALA A 17 -3.28 -2.14 11.23
CA ALA A 17 -2.83 -1.66 12.54
C ALA A 17 -1.47 -2.26 12.87
N CYS A 18 -0.53 -1.43 13.29
CA CYS A 18 0.73 -1.91 13.84
C CYS A 18 0.47 -2.66 15.16
N ASP A 19 1.06 -3.85 15.33
CA ASP A 19 0.92 -4.63 16.57
C ASP A 19 1.50 -3.90 17.80
N ARG A 20 2.53 -3.08 17.59
CA ARG A 20 3.26 -2.43 18.70
C ARG A 20 2.65 -1.10 19.16
N CYS A 21 2.35 -0.21 18.22
CA CYS A 21 1.86 1.13 18.52
C CYS A 21 0.37 1.31 18.21
N ALA A 22 -0.33 0.28 17.72
CA ALA A 22 -1.73 0.33 17.31
C ALA A 22 -2.04 1.42 16.26
N ALA A 23 -1.02 1.98 15.60
CA ALA A 23 -1.17 2.99 14.58
C ALA A 23 -1.90 2.38 13.36
N GLN A 24 -3.07 2.91 13.04
CA GLN A 24 -3.90 2.43 11.94
C GLN A 24 -3.56 3.19 10.65
N VAL A 25 -2.80 2.54 9.77
CA VAL A 25 -2.37 3.09 8.48
C VAL A 25 -3.06 2.39 7.32
N LEU A 26 -3.10 3.04 6.17
CA LEU A 26 -3.59 2.44 4.93
C LEU A 26 -2.40 1.97 4.11
N VAL A 27 -2.32 0.68 3.85
CA VAL A 27 -1.19 0.07 3.13
C VAL A 27 -1.69 -0.47 1.80
N ARG A 28 -0.96 -0.14 0.75
CA ARG A 28 -1.14 -0.72 -0.57
C ARG A 28 0.20 -1.18 -1.11
N LYS A 29 0.21 -2.31 -1.78
CA LYS A 29 1.41 -2.85 -2.39
C LYS A 29 1.23 -2.95 -3.89
N SER A 30 1.91 -2.07 -4.62
CA SER A 30 1.85 -2.07 -6.08
C SER A 30 2.73 -3.16 -6.66
N SER A 31 3.85 -3.48 -5.99
CA SER A 31 4.70 -4.62 -6.31
C SER A 31 5.43 -5.08 -5.05
N ARG A 32 6.12 -6.23 -5.06
CA ARG A 32 6.81 -6.77 -3.88
C ARG A 32 7.79 -5.79 -3.23
N GLN A 33 8.41 -4.95 -4.06
CA GLN A 33 9.42 -3.95 -3.68
C GLN A 33 8.81 -2.55 -3.49
N GLN A 34 7.62 -2.29 -4.03
CA GLN A 34 6.95 -0.98 -4.01
C GLN A 34 5.73 -1.02 -3.10
N THR A 35 5.88 -0.44 -1.91
CA THR A 35 4.79 -0.33 -0.91
C THR A 35 4.45 1.15 -0.71
N SER A 36 3.17 1.48 -0.81
CA SER A 36 2.65 2.81 -0.54
C SER A 36 1.90 2.77 0.80
N VAL A 37 2.37 3.56 1.76
CA VAL A 37 1.78 3.65 3.10
C VAL A 37 1.20 5.03 3.29
N GLN A 38 -0.11 5.10 3.49
CA GLN A 38 -0.81 6.32 3.85
C GLN A 38 -0.99 6.39 5.37
N TRP A 39 -0.45 7.46 5.94
CA TRP A 39 -0.58 7.80 7.35
C TRP A 39 -1.74 8.77 7.56
N ASN A 40 -2.53 8.53 8.60
CA ASN A 40 -3.52 9.48 9.08
C ASN A 40 -3.00 10.22 10.33
N SER A 41 -3.52 11.40 10.65
CA SER A 41 -3.15 12.14 11.87
C SER A 41 -3.26 11.30 13.15
N GLY A 42 -4.27 10.43 13.25
CA GLY A 42 -4.39 9.51 14.39
C GLY A 42 -3.23 8.52 14.49
N ALA A 43 -2.83 7.92 13.36
CA ALA A 43 -1.68 7.00 13.31
C ALA A 43 -0.36 7.72 13.61
N THR A 44 -0.21 8.96 13.13
CA THR A 44 0.95 9.81 13.40
C THR A 44 1.09 10.08 14.89
N ALA A 45 -0.01 10.42 15.58
CA ALA A 45 0.00 10.69 17.02
C ALA A 45 0.29 9.45 17.88
N LEU A 46 -0.05 8.25 17.40
CA LEU A 46 0.20 6.99 18.11
C LEU A 46 1.64 6.48 17.96
N CYS A 47 2.35 6.91 16.92
CA CYS A 47 3.69 6.43 16.61
C CYS A 47 4.76 7.38 17.17
N ALA A 48 5.26 7.10 18.38
CA ALA A 48 6.30 7.91 19.02
C ALA A 48 7.60 8.00 18.20
N GLU A 49 7.97 6.97 17.42
CA GLU A 49 9.14 7.04 16.53
C GLU A 49 8.96 8.03 15.37
N ARG A 50 7.72 8.45 15.09
CA ARG A 50 7.43 9.45 14.06
C ARG A 50 7.61 10.87 14.57
N GLU A 51 7.46 11.11 15.89
CA GLU A 51 7.59 12.42 16.57
C GLU A 51 9.06 12.88 16.63
N GLY A 52 9.66 13.08 15.46
CA GLY A 52 11.08 13.39 15.28
C GLY A 52 11.67 12.77 14.01
N ALA A 53 10.94 11.87 13.35
CA ALA A 53 11.34 11.35 12.08
C ALA A 53 10.99 12.33 10.95
N GLY A 54 11.95 12.53 10.05
CA GLY A 54 11.81 13.43 8.92
C GLY A 54 10.81 12.93 7.86
N PRO A 55 10.71 13.64 6.72
CA PRO A 55 9.74 13.33 5.66
C PRO A 55 9.94 11.94 5.02
N ALA A 56 11.08 11.30 5.24
CA ALA A 56 11.39 9.93 4.78
C ALA A 56 10.91 8.83 5.74
N PHE A 57 10.12 9.14 6.76
CA PHE A 57 9.60 8.12 7.68
C PHE A 57 8.52 7.26 7.01
N GLU A 58 8.93 6.07 6.59
CA GLU A 58 8.05 5.05 6.01
C GLU A 58 7.18 4.36 7.08
N GLY A 59 7.70 4.28 8.31
CA GLY A 59 7.05 3.67 9.46
C GLY A 59 8.05 3.08 10.46
N CYS A 60 7.56 2.75 11.66
CA CYS A 60 8.38 2.05 12.66
C CYS A 60 8.74 0.64 12.15
N GLY A 61 9.82 0.07 12.70
CA GLY A 61 10.28 -1.27 12.31
C GLY A 61 9.18 -2.33 12.44
N SER A 62 8.37 -2.27 13.50
CA SER A 62 7.22 -3.17 13.72
C SER A 62 6.13 -3.03 12.67
N LEU A 63 5.87 -1.83 12.14
CA LEU A 63 4.89 -1.65 11.07
C LEU A 63 5.38 -2.32 9.78
N ARG A 64 6.66 -2.15 9.42
CA ARG A 64 7.25 -2.79 8.23
C ARG A 64 7.16 -4.31 8.31
N ASP A 65 7.43 -4.86 9.49
CA ASP A 65 7.30 -6.30 9.73
C ASP A 65 5.83 -6.75 9.62
N THR A 66 4.91 -6.00 10.24
CA THR A 66 3.47 -6.26 10.14
C THR A 66 3.00 -6.27 8.68
N ILE A 67 3.48 -5.33 7.86
CA ILE A 67 3.17 -5.26 6.42
C ILE A 67 3.74 -6.46 5.67
N ARG A 68 4.98 -6.86 5.98
CA ARG A 68 5.63 -8.03 5.39
C ARG A 68 4.83 -9.29 5.70
N GLU A 69 4.51 -9.51 6.97
CA GLU A 69 3.68 -10.62 7.41
C GLU A 69 2.31 -10.55 6.73
N ALA A 70 1.62 -9.41 6.76
CA ALA A 70 0.33 -9.20 6.07
C ALA A 70 0.37 -9.54 4.57
N THR A 71 1.50 -9.30 3.90
CA THR A 71 1.72 -9.74 2.52
C THR A 71 1.85 -11.27 2.44
N LEU A 72 2.62 -11.89 3.33
CA LEU A 72 2.85 -13.34 3.36
C LEU A 72 1.57 -14.14 3.65
N ARG A 73 0.67 -13.64 4.51
CA ARG A 73 -0.67 -14.20 4.74
C ARG A 73 -1.67 -13.91 3.61
N GLY A 74 -1.32 -13.06 2.65
CA GLY A 74 -2.24 -12.66 1.57
C GLY A 74 -3.32 -11.66 2.01
N THR A 75 -3.17 -11.01 3.18
CA THR A 75 -4.07 -9.94 3.63
C THR A 75 -3.89 -8.66 2.82
N ILE A 76 -2.65 -8.40 2.37
CA ILE A 76 -2.30 -7.33 1.43
C ILE A 76 -2.09 -7.99 0.06
N GLU A 77 -2.97 -7.69 -0.88
CA GLU A 77 -2.83 -8.15 -2.26
C GLU A 77 -1.76 -7.32 -2.98
N LEU A 78 -1.04 -7.96 -3.90
CA LEU A 78 -0.07 -7.29 -4.77
C LEU A 78 -0.79 -6.86 -6.05
N ALA A 79 -0.59 -5.62 -6.48
CA ALA A 79 -1.17 -5.16 -7.77
C ALA A 79 -0.48 -5.75 -9.02
N ASP A 80 0.54 -6.59 -8.84
CA ASP A 80 1.28 -7.26 -9.91
C ASP A 80 0.43 -8.40 -10.50
N GLY A 81 -0.54 -8.03 -11.34
CA GLY A 81 -1.14 -8.84 -12.41
C GLY A 81 -1.84 -10.14 -12.02
N GLY A 82 -3.12 -10.06 -11.60
CA GLY A 82 -3.96 -11.25 -11.53
C GLY A 82 -5.41 -10.95 -11.18
N GLY A 83 -6.21 -10.51 -12.16
CA GLY A 83 -7.66 -10.39 -12.00
C GLY A 83 -8.36 -9.48 -13.01
N GLY A 84 -8.25 -9.75 -14.31
CA GLY A 84 -8.90 -8.95 -15.33
C GLY A 84 -8.91 -9.56 -16.74
N GLU A 85 -9.04 -10.88 -16.87
CA GLU A 85 -9.31 -11.50 -18.17
C GLU A 85 -10.78 -11.89 -18.28
N THR A 86 -11.58 -11.02 -18.92
CA THR A 86 -12.53 -11.37 -19.99
C THR A 86 -12.94 -10.07 -20.70
N GLY A 87 -12.34 -9.77 -21.87
CA GLY A 87 -12.58 -8.47 -22.53
C GLY A 87 -12.03 -8.23 -23.94
N GLY A 88 -11.89 -9.25 -24.80
CA GLY A 88 -11.96 -9.14 -26.28
C GLY A 88 -10.76 -8.58 -27.08
N PRO A 89 -10.50 -9.06 -28.31
CA PRO A 89 -9.40 -8.58 -29.16
C PRO A 89 -9.72 -7.21 -29.79
N GLY A 90 -9.26 -6.14 -29.14
CA GLY A 90 -9.38 -4.75 -29.61
C GLY A 90 -8.11 -4.21 -30.28
N ARG A 91 -7.86 -4.65 -31.53
CA ARG A 91 -7.28 -3.89 -32.67
C ARG A 91 -6.44 -2.63 -32.32
N GLN A 92 -5.11 -2.74 -32.42
CA GLN A 92 -4.20 -1.59 -32.57
C GLN A 92 -4.32 -1.04 -34.00
N LEU A 93 -4.86 0.18 -34.14
CA LEU A 93 -4.81 0.97 -35.37
C LEU A 93 -3.85 2.14 -35.16
N MET A 94 -2.87 2.21 -36.07
CA MET A 94 -1.80 3.22 -36.29
C MET A 94 -0.63 3.23 -35.32
#